data_AF-A0A6L5QXL3-F1
#
_entry.id   AF-A0A6L5QXL3-F1
#
_cell.length_a   1.000
_cell.length_b   1.000
_cell.length_c   1.000
_cell.angle_alpha   90.00
_cell.angle_beta   90.00
_cell.angle_gamma   90.00
#
_symmetry.space_group_name_H-M   'P 1'
#
loop_
_entity.id
_entity.type
_entity.pdbx_description
1 polymer ?
#
loop_
_entity_poly.entity_id
_entity_poly.type
_entity_poly.pdbx_seq_one_letter_code
_entity_poly.pdbx_strand_id
1 'polypeptide(L)'
;MKTYQQKLMDYLEVDGWDILKIETEDLERWADEIWYLESNWSPKGKKGYITFLVDPMHDGLRKQGQAVWGLGCSKQYPTSRQEAESITTISFSKSFKDNMLDFQLEMESLRE
;
A
#
# COMPACT_ATOMS: atom_id res chain seq x y z
N MET A 1 1.46 -6.85 20.02
CA MET A 1 2.14 -7.16 18.73
C MET A 1 1.70 -6.10 17.74
N LYS A 2 2.62 -5.38 17.07
CA LYS A 2 2.22 -4.38 16.06
C LYS A 2 1.62 -5.11 14.84
N THR A 3 0.49 -4.61 14.33
CA THR A 3 -0.14 -5.09 13.08
C THR A 3 0.77 -4.80 11.88
N TYR A 4 0.50 -5.42 10.74
CA TYR A 4 1.23 -5.11 9.50
C TYR A 4 1.06 -3.64 9.09
N GLN A 5 -0.15 -3.09 9.27
CA GLN A 5 -0.43 -1.66 9.07
C GLN A 5 0.46 -0.78 9.94
N GLN A 6 0.53 -1.04 11.26
CA GLN A 6 1.34 -0.22 12.16
C GLN A 6 2.83 -0.27 11.78
N LYS A 7 3.33 -1.45 11.37
CA LYS A 7 4.72 -1.56 10.89
C LYS A 7 4.92 -0.74 9.62
N LEU A 8 3.99 -0.81 8.67
CA LEU A 8 4.07 -0.03 7.43
C LEU A 8 4.06 1.47 7.72
N MET A 9 3.21 1.94 8.63
CA MET A 9 3.21 3.34 9.07
C MET A 9 4.57 3.75 9.62
N ASP A 10 5.14 2.95 10.52
CA ASP A 10 6.47 3.23 11.09
C ASP A 10 7.55 3.32 9.98
N TYR A 11 7.46 2.45 8.95
CA TYR A 11 8.40 2.47 7.81
C TYR A 11 8.23 3.71 6.93
N LEU A 12 6.99 4.08 6.60
CA LEU A 12 6.68 5.25 5.77
C LEU A 12 7.13 6.55 6.45
N GLU A 13 6.91 6.66 7.76
CA GLU A 13 7.33 7.82 8.53
C GLU A 13 8.86 8.00 8.49
N VAL A 14 9.61 6.91 8.68
CA VAL A 14 11.08 6.94 8.61
C VAL A 14 11.57 7.28 7.21
N ASP A 15 10.86 6.81 6.19
CA ASP A 15 11.21 7.02 4.78
C ASP A 15 10.83 8.41 4.26
N GLY A 16 10.07 9.21 5.02
CA GLY A 16 9.67 10.57 4.64
C GLY A 16 8.38 10.64 3.83
N TRP A 17 7.45 9.71 4.08
CA TRP A 17 6.10 9.72 3.55
C TRP A 17 5.08 10.03 4.64
N ASP A 18 4.25 11.03 4.41
CA ASP A 18 3.08 11.33 5.23
C ASP A 18 1.85 10.64 4.66
N ILE A 19 1.07 9.98 5.51
CA ILE A 19 -0.24 9.43 5.15
C ILE A 19 -1.26 10.56 5.28
N LEU A 20 -1.73 11.08 4.14
CA LEU A 20 -2.70 12.17 4.09
C LEU A 20 -4.14 11.70 4.31
N LYS A 21 -4.47 10.52 3.79
CA LYS A 21 -5.82 9.95 3.83
C LYS A 21 -5.75 8.44 3.78
N ILE A 22 -6.66 7.78 4.48
CA ILE A 22 -6.92 6.36 4.36
C ILE A 22 -8.37 6.22 3.90
N GLU A 23 -8.57 5.58 2.75
CA GLU A 23 -9.87 5.26 2.20
C GLU A 23 -10.18 3.79 2.46
N THR A 24 -11.37 3.52 2.99
CA THR A 24 -11.83 2.17 3.36
C THR A 24 -13.28 1.93 2.96
N GLU A 25 -13.99 2.97 2.51
CA GLU A 25 -15.39 2.94 2.10
C GLU A 25 -15.52 3.02 0.58
N ASP A 26 -16.57 2.43 0.03
CA ASP A 26 -16.88 2.41 -1.41
C ASP A 26 -15.73 1.89 -2.32
N LEU A 27 -14.87 1.05 -1.75
CA LEU A 27 -13.79 0.41 -2.49
C LEU A 27 -14.26 -0.83 -3.26
N GLU A 28 -13.65 -1.03 -4.41
CA GLU A 28 -13.82 -2.25 -5.20
C GLU A 28 -13.34 -3.48 -4.44
N ARG A 29 -13.85 -4.66 -4.81
CA ARG A 29 -13.59 -5.91 -4.05
C ARG A 29 -12.12 -6.31 -3.97
N TRP A 30 -11.28 -5.79 -4.88
CA TRP A 30 -9.85 -6.04 -4.92
C TRP A 30 -9.03 -5.17 -3.96
N ALA A 31 -9.61 -4.10 -3.40
CA ALA A 31 -8.96 -3.19 -2.45
C ALA A 31 -9.62 -3.24 -1.08
N ASP A 32 -8.85 -3.53 -0.03
CA ASP A 32 -9.30 -3.43 1.35
C ASP A 32 -9.22 -1.99 1.87
N GLU A 33 -8.11 -1.33 1.58
CA GLU A 33 -7.83 0.06 1.95
C GLU A 33 -6.92 0.70 0.90
N ILE A 34 -7.07 2.00 0.68
CA ILE A 34 -6.17 2.80 -0.15
C ILE A 34 -5.61 3.95 0.68
N TRP A 35 -4.30 3.99 0.82
CA TRP A 35 -3.57 4.99 1.58
C TRP A 35 -2.99 6.02 0.61
N TYR A 36 -3.31 7.28 0.85
CA TYR A 36 -2.84 8.42 0.10
C TYR A 36 -1.59 8.94 0.78
N LEU A 37 -0.49 8.94 0.04
CA LEU A 37 0.81 9.34 0.53
C LEU A 37 1.26 10.64 -0.11
N GLU A 38 1.95 11.46 0.68
CA GLU A 38 2.68 12.61 0.19
C GLU A 38 4.11 12.61 0.73
N SER A 39 5.07 12.84 -0.15
CA SER A 39 6.48 12.93 0.23
C SER A 39 6.71 14.20 1.02
N ASN A 40 7.08 14.05 2.28
CA ASN A 40 7.43 15.15 3.18
C ASN A 40 8.92 15.52 3.08
N TRP A 41 9.73 14.61 2.51
CA TRP A 41 11.12 14.83 2.15
C TRP A 41 11.27 14.98 0.63
N SER A 42 12.50 15.18 0.17
CA SER A 42 12.85 15.72 -1.14
C SER A 42 12.82 14.61 -2.17
N PRO A 43 12.17 14.82 -3.33
CA PRO A 43 11.32 15.97 -3.69
C PRO A 43 9.97 16.02 -2.93
N LYS A 44 9.70 17.17 -2.32
CA LYS A 44 8.49 17.39 -1.51
C LYS A 44 7.23 17.49 -2.35
N GLY A 45 6.11 17.02 -1.81
CA GLY A 45 4.79 17.14 -2.43
C GLY A 45 4.50 16.11 -3.53
N LYS A 46 5.40 15.14 -3.73
CA LYS A 46 5.15 13.99 -4.61
C LYS A 46 4.11 13.08 -3.98
N LYS A 47 3.22 12.54 -4.81
CA LYS A 47 2.06 11.76 -4.35
C LYS A 47 2.21 10.31 -4.75
N GLY A 48 1.72 9.43 -3.88
CA GLY A 48 1.68 8.00 -4.11
C GLY A 48 0.47 7.37 -3.45
N TYR A 49 0.18 6.15 -3.84
CA TYR A 49 -0.94 5.39 -3.32
C TYR A 49 -0.46 3.99 -2.96
N ILE A 50 -0.72 3.58 -1.72
CA ILE A 50 -0.56 2.19 -1.30
C ILE A 50 -1.95 1.56 -1.20
N THR A 51 -2.14 0.40 -1.80
CA THR A 51 -3.39 -0.35 -1.75
C THR A 51 -3.19 -1.66 -1.04
N PHE A 52 -4.05 -1.98 -0.07
CA PHE A 52 -4.11 -3.29 0.56
C PHE A 52 -4.91 -4.22 -0.35
N LEU A 53 -4.21 -5.14 -0.99
CA LEU A 53 -4.78 -5.99 -2.04
C LEU A 53 -5.47 -7.21 -1.44
N VAL A 54 -6.72 -7.41 -1.84
CA VAL A 54 -7.55 -8.54 -1.43
C VAL A 54 -7.33 -9.72 -2.38
N ASP A 55 -7.28 -10.92 -1.83
CA ASP A 55 -7.09 -12.15 -2.57
C ASP A 55 -8.31 -12.38 -3.48
N PRO A 56 -8.14 -12.44 -4.81
CA PRO A 56 -9.24 -12.66 -5.74
C PRO A 56 -9.90 -14.03 -5.57
N MET A 57 -9.22 -15.00 -4.95
CA MET A 57 -9.75 -16.33 -4.67
C MET A 57 -10.63 -16.36 -3.42
N HIS A 58 -10.74 -15.24 -2.69
CA HIS A 58 -11.63 -15.17 -1.54
C HIS A 58 -13.09 -15.04 -1.99
N ASP A 59 -13.87 -16.08 -1.73
CA ASP A 59 -15.31 -16.12 -2.01
C ASP A 59 -16.10 -15.82 -0.73
N GLY A 60 -16.94 -14.77 -0.77
CA GLY A 60 -17.84 -14.41 0.33
C GLY A 60 -17.88 -12.93 0.73
N LEU A 61 -18.72 -12.62 1.73
CA LEU A 61 -18.76 -11.31 2.39
C LEU A 61 -17.53 -11.17 3.29
N ARG A 62 -16.62 -10.24 2.95
CA ARG A 62 -15.44 -9.94 3.76
C ARG A 62 -15.69 -8.78 4.72
N LYS A 63 -15.02 -8.81 5.86
CA LYS A 63 -14.81 -7.62 6.71
C LYS A 63 -13.49 -6.95 6.34
N GLN A 64 -13.36 -5.67 6.67
CA GLN A 64 -12.10 -4.94 6.53
C GLN A 64 -10.96 -5.70 7.24
N GLY A 65 -9.80 -5.78 6.59
CA GLY A 65 -8.63 -6.53 7.05
C GLY A 65 -8.71 -8.05 6.83
N GLN A 66 -9.77 -8.57 6.21
CA GLN A 66 -9.86 -9.99 5.83
C GLN A 66 -9.43 -10.22 4.39
N ALA A 67 -8.79 -11.38 4.17
CA ALA A 67 -8.32 -11.83 2.86
C ALA A 67 -7.34 -10.87 2.16
N VAL A 68 -6.69 -9.98 2.91
CA VAL A 68 -5.61 -9.15 2.38
C VAL A 68 -4.37 -10.02 2.21
N TRP A 69 -3.90 -10.17 0.98
CA TRP A 69 -2.72 -11.00 0.67
C TRP A 69 -1.45 -10.16 0.51
N GLY A 70 -1.57 -8.86 0.24
CA GLY A 70 -0.41 -8.02 -0.05
C GLY A 70 -0.68 -6.53 -0.10
N LEU A 71 0.34 -5.79 -0.51
CA LEU A 71 0.36 -4.35 -0.73
C LEU A 71 0.74 -4.07 -2.18
N GLY A 72 -0.02 -3.22 -2.86
CA GLY A 72 0.32 -2.64 -4.16
C GLY A 72 0.71 -1.18 -4.00
N CYS A 73 1.59 -0.70 -4.88
CA CYS A 73 2.01 0.70 -4.95
C CYS A 73 1.75 1.28 -6.34
N SER A 74 1.28 2.54 -6.39
CA SER A 74 0.98 3.26 -7.63
C SER A 74 1.17 4.77 -7.51
N LYS A 75 1.45 5.44 -8.63
CA LYS A 75 1.61 6.92 -8.71
C LYS A 75 0.28 7.67 -8.78
N GLN A 76 -0.76 7.01 -9.25
CA GLN A 76 -2.09 7.58 -9.44
C GLN A 76 -3.10 6.76 -8.65
N TYR A 77 -4.25 7.38 -8.35
CA TYR A 77 -5.31 6.66 -7.65
C TYR A 77 -5.72 5.44 -8.48
N PRO A 78 -5.63 4.22 -7.93
CA PRO A 78 -5.90 3.03 -8.70
C PRO A 78 -7.41 2.82 -8.83
N THR A 79 -7.87 2.70 -10.07
CA THR A 79 -9.26 2.34 -10.41
C THR A 79 -9.40 0.84 -10.69
N SER A 80 -8.27 0.15 -10.85
CA SER A 80 -8.19 -1.29 -11.02
C SER A 80 -7.05 -1.89 -10.19
N ARG A 81 -7.13 -3.21 -9.98
CA ARG A 81 -6.07 -3.98 -9.34
C ARG A 81 -4.73 -3.84 -10.07
N GLN A 82 -4.74 -3.90 -11.40
CA GLN A 82 -3.53 -3.79 -12.21
C GLN A 82 -2.86 -2.42 -12.02
N GLU A 83 -3.65 -1.35 -11.89
CA GLU A 83 -3.13 -0.02 -11.59
C GLU A 83 -2.55 0.06 -10.18
N ALA A 84 -3.21 -0.56 -9.19
CA ALA A 84 -2.71 -0.62 -7.82
C ALA A 84 -1.36 -1.35 -7.70
N GLU A 85 -1.09 -2.29 -8.61
CA GLU A 85 0.14 -3.08 -8.68
C GLU A 85 1.21 -2.47 -9.61
N SER A 86 0.97 -1.29 -10.17
CA SER A 86 1.73 -0.74 -11.32
C SER A 86 3.19 -0.40 -11.06
N ILE A 87 3.57 -0.09 -9.82
CA ILE A 87 4.97 0.22 -9.46
C ILE A 87 5.62 -1.00 -8.82
N THR A 88 5.05 -1.46 -7.72
CA THR A 88 5.57 -2.62 -7.00
C THR A 88 4.45 -3.28 -6.21
N THR A 89 4.60 -4.57 -5.92
CA THR A 89 3.65 -5.35 -5.15
C THR A 89 4.38 -6.32 -4.24
N ILE A 90 4.00 -6.38 -2.97
CA ILE A 90 4.55 -7.33 -2.00
C ILE A 90 3.47 -8.13 -1.31
N SER A 91 3.76 -9.39 -1.00
CA SER A 91 2.84 -10.25 -0.25
C SER A 91 3.13 -10.24 1.26
N PHE A 92 2.08 -10.39 2.07
CA PHE A 92 2.18 -10.65 3.50
C PHE A 92 2.59 -12.10 3.78
N SER A 93 3.82 -12.45 3.38
CA SER A 93 4.42 -13.78 3.60
C SER A 93 5.41 -13.77 4.76
N LYS A 94 6.05 -14.92 5.05
CA LYS A 94 7.12 -15.00 6.07
C LYS A 94 8.30 -14.06 5.77
N SER A 95 8.51 -13.73 4.50
CA SER A 95 9.57 -12.83 4.02
C SER A 95 9.13 -11.36 3.93
N PHE A 96 8.00 -10.99 4.54
CA PHE A 96 7.48 -9.62 4.46
C PHE A 96 8.50 -8.55 4.88
N LYS A 97 9.36 -8.84 5.86
CA LYS A 97 10.41 -7.89 6.28
C LYS A 97 11.45 -7.65 5.20
N ASP A 98 11.88 -8.71 4.53
CA ASP A 98 12.91 -8.62 3.48
C ASP A 98 12.33 -7.91 2.26
N ASN A 99 11.10 -8.28 1.87
CA ASN A 99 10.39 -7.66 0.75
C ASN A 99 10.00 -6.19 1.01
N MET A 100 9.88 -5.77 2.26
CA MET A 100 9.56 -4.37 2.60
C MET A 100 10.68 -3.43 2.19
N LEU A 101 11.95 -3.85 2.33
CA LEU A 101 13.07 -3.01 1.94
C LEU A 101 13.08 -2.77 0.43
N ASP A 102 12.85 -3.84 -0.35
CA ASP A 102 12.73 -3.75 -1.80
C ASP A 102 11.54 -2.86 -2.19
N PHE A 103 10.41 -3.00 -1.49
CA PHE A 103 9.24 -2.15 -1.70
C PHE A 103 9.53 -0.66 -1.45
N GLN A 104 10.28 -0.32 -0.38
CA GLN A 104 10.70 1.06 -0.11
C GLN A 104 11.60 1.61 -1.21
N LEU A 105 12.56 0.82 -1.69
CA LEU A 105 13.43 1.24 -2.80
C LEU A 105 12.63 1.53 -4.07
N GLU A 106 11.64 0.70 -4.40
CA GLU A 106 10.75 0.95 -5.54
C GLU A 106 9.84 2.16 -5.32
N MET A 107 9.45 2.48 -4.08
CA MET A 107 8.69 3.69 -3.75
C MET A 107 9.47 4.98 -4.02
N GLU A 108 10.81 4.97 -4.03
CA GLU A 108 11.59 6.14 -4.45
C GLU A 108 11.27 6.56 -5.89
N SER A 109 10.87 5.62 -6.76
CA SER A 109 10.42 5.94 -8.11
C SER A 109 9.16 6.83 -8.14
N LEU A 110 8.37 6.87 -7.06
CA LEU A 110 7.24 7.80 -6.90
C LEU A 110 7.69 9.25 -6.79
N ARG A 111 8.92 9.47 -6.33
CA ARG A 111 9.49 10.79 -6.14
C ARG A 111 10.13 11.36 -7.40
N GLU A 112 10.51 10.53 -8.36
CA GLU A 112 11.06 10.96 -9.64
C GLU A 112 10.05 11.77 -10.48
#